data_AF-A0A961K2J2-F1
#
_entry.id   AF-A0A961K2J2-F1
#
_cell.length_a   1.000
_cell.length_b   1.000
_cell.length_c   1.000
_cell.angle_alpha   90.00
_cell.angle_beta   90.00
_cell.angle_gamma   90.00
#
_symmetry.space_group_name_H-M   'P 1'
#
loop_
_entity.id
_entity.type
_entity.pdbx_description
1 polymer ?
#
loop_
_entity_poly.entity_id
_entity_poly.type
_entity_poly.pdbx_seq_one_letter_code
_entity_poly.pdbx_strand_id
1 'polypeptide(L)'
;MSFVRPEVAARFARWREVLLWAAVAALGLWLAARGLAQGAWLVALPGGLALLTGGLLLRGAIRRVRFAALPPGEGVVMVDEGRIGFFGPTTGGFIDLAALCRVEIRPGRAPCWRLVADDGTVLDIPAGARGNEHLPDVLGVLPGIDFGAGLATLTDPAATFPRVIWRASTESRPTLT
;
A
#
# COMPACT_ATOMS: atom_id res chain seq x y z
N MET A 1 1.67 -24.42 -24.95
CA MET A 1 0.39 -23.75 -25.24
C MET A 1 -0.46 -23.78 -23.96
N SER A 2 -0.47 -22.69 -23.19
CA SER A 2 -1.32 -22.61 -21.99
C SER A 2 -2.69 -22.04 -22.37
N PHE A 3 -3.75 -22.78 -22.04
CA PHE A 3 -5.16 -22.41 -22.27
C PHE A 3 -5.69 -21.39 -21.24
N VAL A 4 -4.79 -20.65 -20.58
CA VAL A 4 -5.18 -19.62 -19.61
C VAL A 4 -5.00 -18.28 -20.28
N ARG A 5 -6.11 -17.59 -20.54
CA ARG A 5 -6.12 -16.19 -20.96
C ARG A 5 -5.12 -15.41 -20.07
N PRO A 6 -4.15 -14.66 -20.62
CA PRO A 6 -3.14 -13.96 -19.84
C PRO A 6 -3.77 -13.02 -18.79
N GLU A 7 -5.00 -12.54 -19.03
CA GLU A 7 -5.76 -11.74 -18.07
C GLU A 7 -6.21 -12.54 -16.83
N VAL A 8 -6.53 -13.82 -17.00
CA VAL A 8 -6.91 -14.73 -15.91
C VAL A 8 -5.68 -15.12 -15.09
N ALA A 9 -4.56 -15.43 -15.76
CA ALA A 9 -3.28 -15.70 -15.08
C ALA A 9 -2.79 -14.50 -14.26
N ALA A 10 -2.89 -13.28 -14.81
CA ALA A 10 -2.55 -12.06 -14.10
C ALA A 10 -3.50 -11.78 -12.93
N ARG A 11 -4.80 -12.08 -13.06
CA ARG A 11 -5.76 -12.00 -11.94
C ARG A 11 -5.41 -13.01 -10.84
N PHE A 12 -5.13 -14.25 -11.20
CA PHE A 12 -4.79 -15.30 -10.23
C PHE A 12 -3.46 -15.02 -9.51
N ALA A 13 -2.45 -14.52 -10.23
CA ALA A 13 -1.17 -14.10 -9.65
C ALA A 13 -1.35 -12.99 -8.61
N ARG A 14 -2.23 -12.02 -8.87
CA ARG A 14 -2.55 -10.91 -7.93
C ARG A 14 -3.21 -11.40 -6.65
N TRP A 15 -4.14 -12.36 -6.74
CA TRP A 15 -4.85 -12.87 -5.57
C TRP A 15 -4.08 -13.98 -4.82
N ARG A 16 -3.02 -14.53 -5.41
CA ARG A 16 -2.23 -15.61 -4.81
C ARG A 16 -1.67 -15.23 -3.44
N GLU A 17 -1.19 -14.00 -3.29
CA GLU A 17 -0.65 -13.52 -2.02
C GLU A 17 -1.75 -13.42 -0.95
N VAL A 18 -2.92 -12.88 -1.31
CA VAL A 18 -4.10 -12.80 -0.42
C VAL A 18 -4.54 -14.20 0.01
N LEU A 19 -4.64 -15.14 -0.94
CA LEU A 19 -5.04 -16.52 -0.65
C LEU A 19 -4.03 -17.23 0.26
N LEU A 20 -2.73 -16.99 0.06
CA LEU A 20 -1.67 -17.61 0.86
C LEU A 20 -1.71 -17.12 2.31
N TRP A 21 -1.79 -15.80 2.53
CA TRP A 21 -1.90 -15.26 3.89
C TRP A 21 -3.24 -15.56 4.56
N ALA A 22 -4.33 -15.64 3.80
CA ALA A 22 -5.61 -16.12 4.31
C ALA A 22 -5.55 -17.58 4.77
N ALA A 23 -4.87 -18.45 4.01
CA ALA A 23 -4.68 -19.84 4.39
C ALA A 23 -3.81 -19.97 5.66
N VAL A 24 -2.72 -19.19 5.77
CA VAL A 24 -1.87 -19.15 6.97
C VAL A 24 -2.66 -18.68 8.19
N ALA A 25 -3.43 -17.60 8.07
CA ALA A 25 -4.26 -17.09 9.16
C ALA A 25 -5.31 -18.12 9.60
N ALA A 26 -5.99 -18.78 8.65
CA ALA A 26 -6.98 -19.82 8.94
C ALA A 26 -6.35 -21.03 9.65
N LEU A 27 -5.17 -21.47 9.20
CA LEU A 27 -4.43 -22.57 9.83
C LEU A 27 -3.99 -22.20 11.25
N GLY A 28 -3.49 -20.98 11.45
CA GLY A 28 -3.12 -20.47 12.76
C GLY A 28 -4.31 -20.43 13.73
N LEU A 29 -5.46 -19.94 13.27
CA LEU A 29 -6.71 -19.94 14.04
C LEU A 29 -7.14 -21.37 14.43
N TRP A 30 -7.09 -22.30 13.47
CA TRP A 30 -7.47 -23.68 13.72
C TRP A 30 -6.56 -24.35 14.76
N LEU A 31 -5.24 -24.17 14.64
CA LEU A 31 -4.26 -24.70 15.59
C LEU A 31 -4.41 -24.05 16.98
N ALA A 32 -4.62 -22.73 17.04
CA ALA A 32 -4.83 -22.01 18.29
C ALA A 32 -6.09 -22.51 19.01
N ALA A 33 -7.23 -22.60 18.30
CA ALA A 33 -8.50 -23.06 18.84
C ALA A 33 -8.42 -24.50 19.34
N ARG A 34 -7.78 -25.39 18.56
CA ARG A 34 -7.57 -26.78 18.94
C ARG A 34 -6.63 -26.92 20.14
N GLY A 35 -5.53 -26.16 20.16
CA GLY A 35 -4.59 -26.14 21.28
C GLY A 35 -5.23 -25.66 22.58
N LEU A 36 -6.05 -24.59 22.52
CA LEU A 36 -6.81 -24.09 23.67
C LEU A 36 -7.83 -25.12 24.16
N ALA A 37 -8.59 -25.73 23.26
CA ALA A 37 -9.61 -26.74 23.59
C ALA A 37 -9.03 -27.99 24.26
N GLN A 38 -7.79 -28.35 23.93
CA GLN A 38 -7.09 -29.51 24.50
C GLN A 38 -6.19 -29.16 25.70
N GLY A 39 -6.12 -27.89 26.11
CA GLY A 39 -5.17 -27.41 27.13
C GLY A 39 -3.69 -27.50 26.70
N ALA A 40 -3.43 -27.76 25.43
CA ALA A 40 -2.11 -27.95 24.85
C ALA A 40 -1.51 -26.59 24.45
N TRP A 41 -1.00 -25.86 25.44
CA TRP A 41 -0.37 -24.55 25.26
C TRP A 41 0.78 -24.55 24.25
N LEU A 42 1.52 -25.68 24.14
CA LEU A 42 2.59 -25.89 23.16
C LEU A 42 2.11 -25.81 21.70
N VAL A 43 0.84 -26.13 21.43
CA VAL A 43 0.23 -26.02 20.09
C VAL A 43 -0.51 -24.70 19.94
N ALA A 44 -1.11 -24.20 21.03
CA ALA A 44 -1.88 -22.96 21.01
C ALA A 44 -1.02 -21.73 20.72
N LEU A 45 0.16 -21.62 21.33
CA LEU A 45 1.07 -20.47 21.15
C LEU A 45 1.53 -20.28 19.69
N PRO A 46 2.11 -21.29 19.01
CA PRO A 46 2.51 -21.14 17.61
C PRO A 46 1.31 -20.91 16.69
N GLY A 47 0.15 -21.51 16.98
CA GLY A 47 -1.10 -21.23 16.25
C GLY A 47 -1.53 -19.77 16.37
N GLY A 48 -1.49 -19.20 17.58
CA GLY A 48 -1.78 -17.78 17.80
C GLY A 48 -0.81 -16.85 17.08
N LEU A 49 0.48 -17.17 17.07
CA LEU A 49 1.49 -16.40 16.35
C LEU A 49 1.27 -16.44 14.83
N ALA A 50 0.95 -17.62 14.28
CA ALA A 50 0.63 -17.78 12.86
C ALA A 50 -0.66 -17.02 12.46
N LEU A 51 -1.67 -16.99 13.33
CA LEU A 51 -2.88 -16.20 13.14
C LEU A 51 -2.58 -14.70 13.08
N LEU A 52 -1.83 -14.19 14.05
CA LEU A 52 -1.48 -12.76 14.12
C LEU A 52 -0.67 -12.32 12.90
N THR A 53 0.40 -13.05 12.58
CA THR A 53 1.27 -12.75 11.44
C THR A 53 0.52 -12.88 10.10
N GLY A 54 -0.21 -13.98 9.90
CA GLY A 54 -1.03 -14.19 8.71
C GLY A 54 -2.09 -13.11 8.53
N GLY A 55 -2.76 -12.70 9.60
CA GLY A 55 -3.76 -11.63 9.57
C GLY A 55 -3.18 -10.26 9.20
N LEU A 56 -2.01 -9.91 9.76
CA LEU A 56 -1.32 -8.65 9.45
C LEU A 56 -0.90 -8.60 7.97
N LEU A 57 -0.30 -9.69 7.47
CA LEU A 57 0.18 -9.78 6.09
C LEU A 57 -0.97 -9.85 5.08
N LEU A 58 -2.07 -10.53 5.43
CA LEU A 58 -3.32 -10.55 4.65
C LEU A 58 -3.87 -9.13 4.44
N ARG A 59 -3.85 -8.30 5.49
CA ARG A 59 -4.31 -6.91 5.39
C ARG A 59 -3.46 -6.10 4.41
N GLY A 60 -2.14 -6.30 4.40
CA GLY A 60 -1.24 -5.71 3.41
C GLY A 60 -1.54 -6.20 1.98
N ALA A 61 -1.68 -7.51 1.80
CA ALA A 61 -1.99 -8.10 0.50
C ALA A 61 -3.33 -7.60 -0.09
N ILE A 62 -4.36 -7.44 0.74
CA ILE A 62 -5.66 -6.88 0.31
C ILE A 62 -5.50 -5.43 -0.17
N ARG A 63 -4.69 -4.62 0.52
CA ARG A 63 -4.40 -3.25 0.10
C ARG A 63 -3.73 -3.23 -1.27
N ARG A 64 -2.68 -4.03 -1.46
CA ARG A 64 -1.95 -4.13 -2.74
C ARG A 64 -2.85 -4.49 -3.93
N VAL A 65 -3.71 -5.49 -3.77
CA VAL A 65 -4.64 -5.90 -4.86
C VAL A 65 -5.67 -4.81 -5.18
N ARG A 66 -6.13 -4.04 -4.18
CA ARG A 66 -7.07 -2.93 -4.38
C ARG A 66 -6.44 -1.76 -5.15
N PHE A 67 -5.19 -1.42 -4.84
CA PHE A 67 -4.48 -0.35 -5.56
C PHE A 67 -4.06 -0.79 -6.98
N ALA A 68 -3.71 -2.06 -7.18
CA ALA A 68 -3.39 -2.61 -8.49
C ALA A 68 -4.60 -2.76 -9.44
N ALA A 69 -5.83 -2.50 -8.96
CA ALA A 69 -7.05 -2.53 -9.76
C ALA A 69 -7.37 -1.17 -10.43
N LEU A 70 -6.55 -0.14 -10.21
CA LEU A 70 -6.72 1.16 -10.84
C LEU A 70 -6.43 1.12 -12.36
N PRO A 71 -7.00 2.04 -13.15
CA PRO A 71 -6.78 2.10 -14.60
C PRO A 71 -5.28 2.13 -14.92
N PRO A 72 -4.81 1.46 -15.99
CA PRO A 72 -3.40 1.48 -16.36
C PRO A 72 -2.91 2.92 -16.56
N GLY A 73 -1.84 3.27 -15.85
CA GLY A 73 -1.17 4.57 -15.94
C GLY A 73 0.24 4.40 -16.48
N GLU A 74 0.73 5.41 -17.19
CA GLU A 74 2.07 5.40 -17.77
C GLU A 74 3.13 5.69 -16.69
N GLY A 75 4.23 4.94 -16.73
CA GLY A 75 5.38 5.12 -15.86
C GLY A 75 5.58 4.03 -14.79
N VAL A 76 6.74 4.09 -14.14
CA VAL A 76 7.18 3.14 -13.12
C VAL A 76 7.53 3.89 -11.84
N VAL A 77 7.02 3.39 -10.72
CA VAL A 77 7.37 3.83 -9.37
C VAL A 77 8.47 2.91 -8.86
N MET A 78 9.56 3.49 -8.37
CA MET A 78 10.59 2.78 -7.65
C MET A 78 10.62 3.25 -6.21
N VAL A 79 10.81 2.31 -5.29
CA VAL A 79 10.96 2.59 -3.87
C VAL A 79 12.24 1.91 -3.44
N ASP A 80 13.14 2.68 -2.84
CA ASP A 80 14.41 2.17 -2.31
C ASP A 80 14.80 2.93 -1.05
N GLU A 81 15.12 2.24 0.05
CA GLU A 81 15.65 2.83 1.30
C GLU A 81 14.96 4.15 1.77
N GLY A 82 13.64 4.23 1.62
CA GLY A 82 12.87 5.43 2.01
C GLY A 82 12.90 6.55 0.97
N ARG A 83 13.33 6.30 -0.26
CA ARG A 83 13.26 7.19 -1.41
C ARG A 83 12.21 6.72 -2.39
N ILE A 84 11.37 7.63 -2.84
CA ILE A 84 10.29 7.37 -3.79
C ILE A 84 10.69 8.01 -5.11
N GLY A 85 10.93 7.18 -6.13
CA GLY A 85 11.19 7.60 -7.50
C GLY A 85 9.99 7.35 -8.40
N PHE A 86 9.73 8.25 -9.33
CA PHE A 86 8.77 8.04 -10.41
C PHE A 86 9.41 8.36 -11.76
N PHE A 87 9.22 7.45 -12.71
CA PHE A 87 9.71 7.57 -14.07
C PHE A 87 8.52 7.49 -15.01
N GLY A 88 7.99 8.65 -15.38
CA GLY A 88 6.99 8.81 -16.42
C GLY A 88 7.60 9.23 -17.76
N PRO A 89 6.83 9.14 -18.85
CA PRO A 89 7.30 9.51 -20.20
C PRO A 89 7.56 11.01 -20.37
N THR A 90 6.81 11.85 -19.65
CA THR A 90 6.91 13.33 -19.70
C THR A 90 7.48 13.94 -18.42
N THR A 91 7.29 13.28 -17.29
CA THR A 91 7.71 13.77 -15.97
C THR A 91 8.30 12.64 -15.17
N GLY A 92 9.33 12.94 -14.39
CA GLY A 92 9.90 12.02 -13.42
C GLY A 92 10.64 12.79 -12.34
N GLY A 93 11.04 12.08 -11.29
CA GLY A 93 11.74 12.67 -10.17
C GLY A 93 11.85 11.72 -9.00
N PHE A 94 12.50 12.20 -7.94
CA PHE A 94 12.68 11.48 -6.70
C PHE A 94 12.35 12.39 -5.54
N ILE A 95 11.70 11.84 -4.53
CA ILE A 95 11.48 12.49 -3.24
C ILE A 95 11.90 11.51 -2.15
N ASP A 96 12.70 12.00 -1.21
CA ASP A 96 13.02 11.26 -0.01
C ASP A 96 11.84 11.32 0.96
N LEU A 97 11.48 10.20 1.57
CA LEU A 97 10.38 10.08 2.53
C LEU A 97 10.60 11.00 3.74
N ALA A 98 11.87 11.23 4.12
CA ALA A 98 12.25 12.14 5.19
C ALA A 98 12.02 13.63 4.84
N ALA A 99 12.11 13.98 3.55
CA ALA A 99 11.85 15.34 3.06
C ALA A 99 10.35 15.60 2.81
N LEU A 100 9.53 14.55 2.85
CA LEU A 100 8.12 14.63 2.50
C LEU A 100 7.34 15.49 3.51
N CYS A 101 6.68 16.53 3.02
CA CYS A 101 5.89 17.46 3.84
C CYS A 101 4.38 17.33 3.63
N ARG A 102 3.94 16.86 2.46
CA ARG A 102 2.51 16.75 2.13
C ARG A 102 2.26 15.61 1.16
N VAL A 103 1.20 14.85 1.42
CA VAL A 103 0.67 13.84 0.51
C VAL A 103 -0.77 14.16 0.17
N GLU A 104 -1.05 14.23 -1.13
CA GLU A 104 -2.37 14.53 -1.65
C GLU A 104 -2.79 13.52 -2.70
N ILE A 105 -4.10 13.30 -2.78
CA ILE A 105 -4.73 12.57 -3.87
C ILE A 105 -5.42 13.59 -4.76
N ARG A 106 -5.05 13.60 -6.04
CA ARG A 106 -5.78 14.35 -7.07
C ARG A 106 -6.74 13.39 -7.77
N PRO A 107 -8.05 13.59 -7.65
CA PRO A 107 -9.03 12.82 -8.40
C PRO A 107 -9.12 13.33 -9.84
N GLY A 108 -9.93 12.67 -10.67
CA GLY A 108 -10.20 13.06 -12.06
C GLY A 108 -9.99 11.92 -13.04
N ARG A 109 -9.90 12.23 -14.34
CA ARG A 109 -9.72 11.22 -15.41
C ARG A 109 -8.40 10.43 -15.30
N ALA A 110 -7.35 11.09 -14.80
CA ALA A 110 -6.06 10.48 -14.54
C ALA A 110 -5.72 10.74 -13.06
N PRO A 111 -6.29 9.95 -12.14
CA PRO A 111 -6.04 10.16 -10.72
C PRO A 111 -4.56 9.94 -10.40
N CYS A 112 -4.01 10.72 -9.49
CA CYS A 112 -2.60 10.64 -9.14
C CYS A 112 -2.34 11.00 -7.69
N TRP A 113 -1.27 10.43 -7.14
CA TRP A 113 -0.66 10.85 -5.90
C TRP A 113 0.20 12.06 -6.17
N ARG A 114 0.08 13.08 -5.34
CA ARG A 114 0.98 14.22 -5.32
C ARG A 114 1.76 14.19 -4.02
N LEU A 115 3.06 13.97 -4.15
CA LEU A 115 4.03 14.02 -3.08
C LEU A 115 4.73 15.37 -3.14
N VAL A 116 4.80 16.07 -2.02
CA VAL A 116 5.46 17.39 -1.93
C VAL A 116 6.53 17.32 -0.85
N ALA A 117 7.76 17.66 -1.22
CA ALA A 117 8.90 17.75 -0.32
C ALA A 117 9.03 19.17 0.29
N ASP A 118 9.84 19.28 1.33
CA ASP A 118 10.15 20.55 2.02
C ASP A 118 10.88 21.56 1.15
N ASP A 119 11.72 21.08 0.23
CA ASP A 119 12.43 21.87 -0.78
C ASP A 119 11.54 22.41 -1.91
N GLY A 120 10.23 22.10 -1.88
CA GLY A 120 9.26 22.48 -2.90
C GLY A 120 9.20 21.54 -4.10
N THR A 121 9.96 20.45 -4.10
CA THR A 121 9.87 19.41 -5.13
C THR A 121 8.49 18.75 -5.09
N VAL A 122 7.85 18.67 -6.25
CA VAL A 122 6.53 18.03 -6.42
C VAL A 122 6.66 16.83 -7.34
N LEU A 123 6.27 15.66 -6.84
CA LEU A 123 6.23 14.42 -7.61
C LEU A 123 4.79 13.95 -7.77
N ASP A 124 4.30 14.01 -9.01
CA ASP A 124 2.99 13.54 -9.39
C ASP A 124 3.08 12.12 -9.95
N ILE A 125 2.54 11.15 -9.22
CA ILE A 125 2.58 9.73 -9.55
C ILE A 125 1.17 9.28 -9.97
N PRO A 126 0.94 8.94 -11.25
CA PRO A 126 -0.33 8.38 -11.70
C PRO A 126 -0.72 7.17 -10.87
N ALA A 127 -1.97 7.10 -10.44
CA ALA A 127 -2.45 6.02 -9.59
C ALA A 127 -2.53 4.67 -10.34
N GLY A 128 -2.34 4.69 -11.66
CA GLY A 128 -2.18 3.51 -12.50
C GLY A 128 -0.74 3.10 -12.81
N ALA A 129 0.26 3.84 -12.34
CA ALA A 129 1.67 3.56 -12.62
C ALA A 129 2.08 2.19 -12.04
N ARG A 130 3.00 1.50 -12.74
CA ARG A 130 3.52 0.21 -12.25
C ARG A 130 4.33 0.44 -10.97
N GLY A 131 4.09 -0.36 -9.93
CA GLY A 131 4.75 -0.21 -8.62
C GLY A 131 4.02 0.73 -7.65
N ASN A 132 2.92 1.35 -8.07
CA ASN A 132 2.07 2.17 -7.18
C ASN A 132 1.53 1.36 -5.98
N GLU A 133 1.39 0.03 -6.12
CA GLU A 133 1.01 -0.87 -5.04
C GLU A 133 1.95 -0.83 -3.81
N HIS A 134 3.18 -0.33 -3.97
CA HIS A 134 4.16 -0.19 -2.88
C HIS A 134 4.01 1.14 -2.11
N LEU A 135 3.40 2.18 -2.70
CA LEU A 135 3.26 3.49 -2.03
C LEU A 135 2.54 3.42 -0.67
N PRO A 136 1.43 2.66 -0.51
CA PRO A 136 0.75 2.57 0.79
C PRO A 136 1.62 1.95 1.89
N ASP A 137 2.54 1.04 1.52
CA ASP A 137 3.41 0.37 2.48
C ASP A 137 4.53 1.33 2.95
N VAL A 138 5.10 2.10 2.02
CA VAL A 138 6.16 3.09 2.30
C VAL A 138 5.64 4.30 3.06
N LEU A 139 4.54 4.87 2.59
CA LEU A 139 3.88 6.00 3.24
C LEU A 139 3.24 5.59 4.57
N GLY A 140 3.08 4.28 4.82
CA GLY A 140 2.53 3.75 6.06
C GLY A 140 3.39 4.02 7.30
N VAL A 141 4.65 4.40 7.11
CA VAL A 141 5.56 4.85 8.18
C VAL A 141 5.18 6.25 8.69
N LEU A 142 4.45 7.04 7.90
CA LEU A 142 4.07 8.40 8.26
C LEU A 142 2.97 8.40 9.33
N PRO A 143 3.16 9.13 10.45
CA PRO A 143 2.16 9.14 11.52
C PRO A 143 0.90 9.88 11.07
N GLY A 144 -0.26 9.25 11.26
CA GLY A 144 -1.57 9.88 11.04
C GLY A 144 -2.03 9.98 9.58
N ILE A 145 -1.39 9.28 8.64
CA ILE A 145 -1.84 9.27 7.23
C ILE A 145 -3.22 8.60 7.07
N ASP A 146 -4.14 9.28 6.38
CA ASP A 146 -5.48 8.78 6.12
C ASP A 146 -5.60 8.10 4.74
N PHE A 147 -5.18 6.83 4.68
CA PHE A 147 -5.36 6.00 3.50
C PHE A 147 -6.82 5.73 3.13
N GLY A 148 -7.73 5.80 4.10
CA GLY A 148 -9.16 5.58 3.87
C GLY A 148 -9.76 6.71 3.04
N ALA A 149 -9.48 7.95 3.45
CA ALA A 149 -9.80 9.15 2.68
C ALA A 149 -9.16 9.14 1.30
N GLY A 150 -7.88 8.74 1.22
CA GLY A 150 -7.17 8.69 -0.06
C GLY A 150 -7.78 7.71 -1.06
N LEU A 151 -8.05 6.47 -0.61
CA LEU A 151 -8.67 5.47 -1.46
C LEU A 151 -10.09 5.88 -1.87
N ALA A 152 -10.89 6.42 -0.95
CA ALA A 152 -12.22 6.94 -1.26
C ALA A 152 -12.16 7.99 -2.38
N THR A 153 -11.24 8.94 -2.29
CA THR A 153 -11.05 9.98 -3.32
C THR A 153 -10.53 9.41 -4.66
N LEU A 154 -9.69 8.38 -4.64
CA LEU A 154 -9.23 7.71 -5.88
C LEU A 154 -10.34 6.94 -6.60
N THR A 155 -11.27 6.34 -5.84
CA THR A 155 -12.33 5.49 -6.39
C THR A 155 -13.65 6.21 -6.66
N ASP A 156 -13.83 7.41 -6.11
CA ASP A 156 -15.04 8.21 -6.31
C ASP A 156 -15.01 8.96 -7.65
N PRO A 157 -15.89 8.60 -8.61
CA PRO A 157 -15.94 9.27 -9.92
C PRO A 157 -16.41 10.73 -9.84
N ALA A 158 -17.10 11.11 -8.75
CA ALA A 158 -17.60 12.47 -8.54
C ALA A 158 -16.57 13.36 -7.83
N ALA A 159 -15.49 12.80 -7.30
CA ALA A 159 -14.45 13.56 -6.63
C ALA A 159 -13.78 14.52 -7.64
N THR A 160 -13.86 15.82 -7.36
CA THR A 160 -13.36 16.88 -8.26
C THR A 160 -12.18 17.64 -7.65
N PHE A 161 -12.07 17.65 -6.32
CA PHE A 161 -11.07 18.43 -5.60
C PHE A 161 -9.93 17.56 -5.07
N PRO A 162 -8.67 18.02 -5.16
CA PRO A 162 -7.55 17.35 -4.50
C PRO A 162 -7.79 17.24 -2.99
N ARG A 163 -7.46 16.08 -2.42
CA ARG A 163 -7.59 15.82 -1.00
C ARG A 163 -6.22 15.56 -0.38
N VAL A 164 -5.88 16.36 0.62
CA VAL A 164 -4.69 16.13 1.45
C VAL A 164 -4.99 14.97 2.40
N ILE A 165 -4.18 13.92 2.35
CA ILE A 165 -4.33 12.74 3.22
C ILE A 165 -3.28 12.70 4.33
N TRP A 166 -2.23 13.51 4.19
CA TRP A 166 -1.20 13.66 5.19
C TRP A 166 -0.44 14.98 5.02
N ARG A 167 0.01 15.54 6.13
CA ARG A 167 0.91 16.70 6.20
C ARG A 167 1.85 16.51 7.38
N ALA A 168 3.12 16.86 7.21
CA ALA A 168 4.08 16.86 8.30
C ALA A 168 3.62 17.82 9.40
N SER A 169 3.56 17.33 10.64
CA SER A 169 3.35 18.16 11.81
C SER A 169 4.62 18.97 12.05
N THR A 170 4.51 20.30 12.17
CA THR A 170 5.65 21.20 12.47
C THR A 170 6.41 20.82 13.76
N GLU A 171 5.84 19.95 14.60
CA GLU A 171 6.31 19.61 15.95
C GLU A 171 7.35 18.46 16.02
N SER A 172 7.53 17.67 14.97
CA SER A 172 8.55 16.62 14.91
C SER A 172 9.84 17.08 14.23
N ARG A 173 10.35 18.25 14.65
CA ARG A 173 11.66 18.75 14.22
C ARG A 173 12.68 18.25 15.25
N PRO A 174 13.53 17.25 14.96
CA PRO A 174 14.67 16.97 15.81
C PRO A 174 15.58 18.20 15.73
N THR A 175 15.62 18.97 16.81
CA THR A 175 16.62 20.01 17.02
C THR A 175 17.97 19.33 17.06
N LEU A 176 18.67 19.29 15.92
CA LEU A 176 20.10 18.99 15.91
C LEU A 176 20.78 20.16 16.61
N THR A 177 21.17 19.95 17.86
CA THR A 177 22.08 20.80 18.64
C THR A 177 23.33 19.99 18.92
#